data_AF-A0A8T4RQG7-F1
#
_entry.id   AF-A0A8T4RQG7-F1
#
_cell.length_a   1.000
_cell.length_b   1.000
_cell.length_c   1.000
_cell.angle_alpha   90.00
_cell.angle_beta   90.00
_cell.angle_gamma   90.00
#
_symmetry.space_group_name_H-M   'P 1'
#
loop_
_entity.id
_entity.type
_entity.pdbx_description
1 polymer ?
#
loop_
_entity_poly.entity_id
_entity_poly.type
_entity_poly.pdbx_seq_one_letter_code
_entity_poly.pdbx_strand_id
1 'polypeptide(L)' 'MARKKEEKSLEAVEGEDALKKCPDCGSDKVEYKNGEHYCGKCGLVLDW' A
#
# COMPACT_ATOMS: atom_id res chain seq x y z
N MET A 1 3.41 -35.35 -29.59
CA MET A 1 3.14 -33.91 -29.79
C MET A 1 3.56 -33.19 -28.53
N ALA A 2 4.62 -32.39 -28.60
CA ALA A 2 5.32 -31.85 -27.43
C ALA A 2 4.60 -30.63 -26.84
N ARG A 3 4.50 -30.65 -25.52
CA ARG A 3 3.92 -29.64 -24.62
C ARG A 3 4.79 -28.38 -24.60
N LYS A 4 4.22 -27.20 -24.88
CA LYS A 4 4.83 -25.89 -24.59
C LYS A 4 3.71 -25.01 -24.00
N LYS A 5 3.47 -25.14 -22.68
CA LYS A 5 3.92 -24.18 -21.64
C LYS A 5 3.40 -22.76 -21.91
N GLU A 6 2.15 -22.54 -21.55
CA GLU A 6 1.58 -21.21 -21.32
C GLU A 6 1.97 -20.79 -19.90
N GLU A 7 3.16 -20.20 -19.76
CA GLU A 7 3.63 -19.60 -18.51
C GLU A 7 3.19 -18.12 -18.54
N LYS A 8 1.88 -17.90 -18.47
CA LYS A 8 1.26 -16.58 -18.44
C LYS A 8 1.17 -16.12 -16.99
N SER A 9 1.98 -15.11 -16.67
CA SER A 9 1.69 -14.08 -15.66
C SER A 9 1.40 -14.59 -14.24
N LEU A 10 2.45 -14.84 -13.45
CA LEU A 10 2.36 -14.49 -12.04
C LEU A 10 2.76 -13.03 -11.92
N GLU A 11 1.71 -12.22 -11.97
CA GLU A 11 1.72 -10.79 -11.76
C GLU A 11 2.56 -10.46 -10.52
N ALA A 12 3.41 -9.46 -10.67
CA ALA A 12 4.20 -8.89 -9.60
C ALA A 12 3.27 -8.60 -8.40
N VAL A 13 3.39 -9.39 -7.35
CA VAL A 13 2.90 -9.00 -6.03
C VAL A 13 3.93 -8.00 -5.47
N GLU A 14 4.06 -6.86 -6.15
CA GLU A 14 4.50 -5.62 -5.52
C GLU A 14 3.35 -5.20 -4.60
N GLY A 15 3.29 -5.84 -3.44
CA GLY A 15 2.21 -5.66 -2.47
C GLY A 15 2.73 -5.55 -1.04
N GLU A 16 4.03 -5.32 -0.88
CA GLU A 16 4.61 -4.89 0.39
C GLU A 16 4.58 -3.36 0.54
N ASP A 17 3.77 -2.66 -0.26
CA ASP A 17 3.12 -1.45 0.21
C ASP A 17 2.12 -1.86 1.29
N ALA A 18 2.64 -2.13 2.49
CA ALA A 18 1.84 -2.18 3.68
C ALA A 18 1.07 -0.86 3.75
N LEU A 19 -0.17 -0.88 3.24
CA LEU A 19 -1.11 0.23 3.30
C LEU A 19 -1.15 0.66 4.76
N LYS A 20 -0.42 1.73 5.06
CA LYS A 20 -0.28 2.30 6.38
C LYS A 20 -1.63 2.92 6.74
N LYS A 21 -2.52 2.09 7.27
CA LYS A 21 -3.85 2.52 7.68
C LYS A 21 -3.71 3.38 8.92
N CYS A 22 -4.42 4.50 8.93
CA CYS A 22 -4.54 5.32 10.11
C CYS A 22 -5.18 4.49 11.25
N PRO A 23 -4.54 4.36 12.43
CA PRO A 23 -5.08 3.58 13.54
C PRO A 23 -6.32 4.23 14.17
N ASP A 24 -6.51 5.53 13.99
CA ASP A 24 -7.62 6.29 14.57
C ASP A 24 -8.91 6.18 13.74
N CYS A 25 -8.83 6.44 12.43
CA CYS A 25 -10.00 6.45 11.55
C CYS A 25 -10.08 5.26 10.57
N GLY A 26 -9.05 4.41 10.53
CA GLY A 26 -8.96 3.25 9.63
C GLY A 26 -8.70 3.59 8.16
N SER A 27 -8.46 4.87 7.82
CA SER A 27 -8.24 5.28 6.42
C SER A 27 -6.87 4.87 5.93
N ASP A 28 -6.80 4.36 4.71
CA ASP A 28 -5.58 4.13 3.94
C ASP A 28 -5.00 5.40 3.31
N LYS A 29 -5.70 6.54 3.44
CA LYS A 29 -5.25 7.83 2.90
C LYS A 29 -4.22 8.45 3.83
N VAL A 30 -2.96 8.29 3.47
CA VAL A 30 -1.81 8.92 4.11
C VAL A 30 -1.23 9.96 3.18
N GLU A 31 -0.95 11.13 3.72
CA GLU A 31 -0.25 12.21 3.04
C GLU A 31 1.07 12.50 3.76
N TYR A 32 2.05 13.05 3.04
CA TYR A 32 3.36 13.40 3.60
C TYR A 32 3.58 14.91 3.49
N LYS A 33 3.78 15.59 4.62
CA LYS A 33 3.96 17.03 4.66
C LYS A 33 4.94 17.38 5.77
N ASN A 34 5.87 18.28 5.44
CA ASN A 34 6.85 18.81 6.39
C ASN A 34 7.75 17.74 7.05
N GLY A 35 7.96 16.58 6.43
CA GLY A 35 8.76 15.50 7.00
C GLY A 35 7.95 14.41 7.72
N GLU A 36 6.65 14.60 7.87
CA GLU A 36 5.78 13.74 8.67
C GLU A 36 4.68 13.13 7.80
N HIS A 37 4.24 11.91 8.13
CA HIS A 37 3.05 11.32 7.53
C HIS A 37 1.83 11.77 8.34
N TYR A 38 0.71 12.04 7.68
CA TYR A 38 -0.54 12.36 8.34
C TYR A 38 -1.69 11.68 7.60
N CYS A 39 -2.75 11.36 8.32
CA CYS A 39 -3.95 10.82 7.72
C CYS A 39 -4.68 11.95 6.96
N GLY A 40 -4.87 11.79 5.65
CA GLY A 40 -5.63 12.74 4.83
C GLY A 40 -7.13 12.77 5.16
N LYS A 41 -7.63 11.89 6.04
CA LYS A 41 -9.04 11.81 6.44
C LYS A 41 -9.32 12.45 7.79
N CYS A 42 -8.58 12.09 8.83
CA CYS A 42 -8.76 12.65 10.18
C CYS A 42 -7.70 13.68 10.58
N GLY A 43 -6.62 13.83 9.79
CA GLY A 43 -5.51 14.74 10.11
C GLY A 43 -4.56 14.23 11.18
N LEU A 44 -4.73 12.99 11.66
CA LEU A 44 -3.84 12.38 12.65
C LEU A 44 -2.41 12.28 12.09
N VAL A 45 -1.42 12.76 12.83
CA VAL A 45 -0.01 12.53 12.50
C VAL A 45 0.30 11.05 12.72
N LEU A 46 0.88 10.45 11.71
CA LEU A 46 1.21 9.05 11.64
C LEU A 46 2.73 8.90 11.74
N ASP A 47 3.18 8.52 12.94
CA ASP A 47 4.56 8.19 13.23
C ASP A 47 4.67 6.67 13.41
N TRP A 48 5.36 6.00 12.50
CA TRP A 48 5.59 4.54 12.45
C TRP A 48 7.01 4.23 11.99
#